data_AF-A0A3A4ZCY7-F1
#
_entry.id   AF-A0A3A4ZCY7-F1
#
_cell.length_a   1.000
_cell.length_b   1.000
_cell.length_c   1.000
_cell.angle_alpha   90.00
_cell.angle_beta   90.00
_cell.angle_gamma   90.00
#
_symmetry.space_group_name_H-M   'P 1'
#
loop_
_entity.id
_entity.type
_entity.pdbx_description
1 polymer ?
#
loop_
_entity_poly.entity_id
_entity_poly.type
_entity_poly.pdbx_seq_one_letter_code
_entity_poly.pdbx_strand_id
1 'polypeptide(L)'
;MDKIPQRSKLAKIYRDILDKYEGKLIFPIKDPNFYQILSIFLSAIFLFKPQPILGIFLITLILLSDWMDGAAARKYNLTSREGWMLDVVIDRISEGLMFVAYLGTFVGNLFFSLYLFNIIGSYYSIKSGKHILIAIRFCYLLYLIVITVT
;
A
#
# COMPACT_ATOMS: atom_id res chain seq x y z
N MET A 1 -26.44 -4.12 -0.37
CA MET A 1 -25.20 -3.44 -0.79
C MET A 1 -24.21 -3.56 0.33
N ASP A 2 -23.15 -4.33 0.12
CA ASP A 2 -22.08 -4.52 1.08
C ASP A 2 -21.40 -3.18 1.40
N LYS A 3 -21.36 -2.81 2.68
CA LYS A 3 -20.81 -1.52 3.13
C LYS A 3 -19.28 -1.59 3.11
N ILE A 4 -18.65 -0.95 2.12
CA ILE A 4 -17.22 -0.66 2.13
C ILE A 4 -16.93 0.30 3.30
N PRO A 5 -15.86 0.06 4.10
CA PRO A 5 -15.50 0.95 5.21
C PRO A 5 -15.37 2.40 4.76
N GLN A 6 -16.04 3.30 5.48
CA GLN A 6 -15.93 4.72 5.19
C GLN A 6 -14.60 5.26 5.70
N ARG A 7 -13.90 6.00 4.82
CA ARG A 7 -12.65 6.67 5.16
C ARG A 7 -12.90 7.84 6.12
N SER A 8 -11.86 8.25 6.84
CA SER A 8 -11.94 9.37 7.78
C SER A 8 -12.26 10.70 7.07
N LYS A 9 -12.82 11.67 7.80
CA LYS A 9 -13.11 13.01 7.25
C LYS A 9 -11.87 13.72 6.70
N LEU A 10 -10.72 13.56 7.37
CA LEU A 10 -9.43 14.10 6.91
C LEU A 10 -9.00 13.47 5.59
N ALA A 11 -9.22 12.16 5.43
CA ALA A 11 -8.88 11.47 4.20
C ALA A 11 -9.69 11.95 2.99
N LYS A 12 -10.89 12.45 3.23
CA LYS A 12 -11.75 13.00 2.19
C LYS A 12 -11.16 14.25 1.54
N ILE A 13 -10.54 15.14 2.33
CA ILE A 13 -10.02 16.44 1.85
C ILE A 13 -8.96 16.25 0.76
N TYR A 14 -7.95 15.42 1.01
CA TYR A 14 -6.91 15.17 0.01
C TYR A 14 -7.43 14.30 -1.14
N ARG A 15 -8.41 13.41 -0.88
CA ARG A 15 -8.99 12.55 -1.90
C ARG A 15 -9.82 13.30 -2.92
N ASP A 16 -10.61 14.29 -2.51
CA ASP A 16 -11.41 15.08 -3.45
C ASP A 16 -10.50 15.80 -4.47
N ILE A 17 -9.30 16.21 -4.05
CA ILE A 17 -8.27 16.76 -4.94
C ILE A 17 -7.74 15.68 -5.88
N LEU A 18 -7.33 14.53 -5.35
CA LEU A 18 -6.80 13.40 -6.14
C LEU A 18 -7.80 12.90 -7.17
N ASP A 19 -9.07 12.71 -6.80
CA ASP A 19 -10.12 12.18 -7.68
C ASP A 19 -10.32 13.09 -8.91
N LYS A 20 -10.16 14.41 -8.75
CA LYS A 20 -10.18 15.39 -9.85
C LYS A 20 -9.06 15.16 -10.87
N TYR A 21 -7.89 14.71 -10.42
CA TYR A 21 -6.76 14.39 -11.29
C TYR A 21 -6.81 12.95 -11.80
N GLU A 22 -7.30 12.00 -11.00
CA GLU A 22 -7.44 10.59 -11.35
C GLU A 22 -8.32 10.39 -12.60
N GLY A 23 -9.38 11.21 -12.75
CA GLY A 23 -10.23 11.19 -13.94
C GLY A 23 -9.50 11.47 -15.26
N LYS A 24 -8.36 12.18 -15.20
CA LYS A 24 -7.52 12.53 -16.37
C LYS A 24 -6.42 11.51 -16.66
N LEU A 25 -6.12 10.62 -15.72
CA LEU A 25 -5.07 9.63 -15.89
C LEU A 25 -5.49 8.58 -16.91
N ILE A 26 -4.56 8.22 -17.79
CA ILE A 26 -4.73 7.11 -18.73
C ILE A 26 -4.17 5.87 -18.04
N PHE A 27 -5.05 4.92 -17.75
CA PHE A 27 -4.64 3.61 -17.25
C PHE A 27 -4.44 2.69 -18.45
N PRO A 28 -3.21 2.22 -18.71
CA PRO A 28 -2.95 1.32 -19.84
C PRO A 28 -3.70 0.00 -19.68
N ILE A 29 -3.89 -0.45 -18.43
CA ILE A 29 -4.60 -1.67 -18.08
C ILE A 29 -5.79 -1.32 -17.20
N LYS A 30 -6.97 -1.85 -17.54
CA LYS A 30 -8.23 -1.54 -16.84
C LYS A 30 -8.43 -2.39 -15.59
N ASP A 31 -7.85 -3.59 -15.55
CA ASP A 31 -8.03 -4.54 -14.45
C ASP A 31 -7.22 -4.08 -13.21
N PRO A 32 -7.88 -3.74 -12.09
CA PRO A 32 -7.20 -3.38 -10.84
C PRO A 32 -6.27 -4.48 -10.32
N ASN A 33 -6.62 -5.76 -10.56
CA ASN A 33 -5.85 -6.90 -10.04
C ASN A 33 -4.44 -6.95 -10.65
N PHE A 34 -4.26 -6.44 -11.88
CA PHE A 34 -2.94 -6.34 -12.49
C PHE A 34 -1.98 -5.49 -11.65
N TYR A 35 -2.45 -4.33 -11.16
CA TYR A 35 -1.63 -3.43 -10.36
C TYR A 35 -1.33 -4.01 -8.96
N GLN A 36 -2.26 -4.80 -8.40
CA GLN A 36 -2.04 -5.53 -7.16
C GLN A 36 -0.97 -6.62 -7.33
N ILE A 37 -1.04 -7.41 -8.41
CA ILE A 37 -0.02 -8.40 -8.74
C ILE A 37 1.34 -7.72 -8.98
N LEU A 38 1.35 -6.58 -9.67
CA LEU A 38 2.55 -5.78 -9.88
C LEU A 38 3.16 -5.31 -8.55
N SER A 39 2.34 -4.82 -7.62
CA SER A 39 2.76 -4.44 -6.27
C SER A 39 3.44 -5.60 -5.54
N ILE A 40 2.83 -6.79 -5.54
CA ILE A 40 3.44 -8.00 -4.95
C ILE A 40 4.76 -8.36 -5.62
N PHE A 41 4.80 -8.33 -6.96
CA PHE A 41 6.00 -8.65 -7.72
C PHE A 41 7.15 -7.71 -7.37
N LEU A 42 6.88 -6.40 -7.32
CA LEU A 42 7.87 -5.40 -6.90
C LEU A 42 8.29 -5.59 -5.43
N SER A 43 7.37 -5.94 -4.54
CA SER A 43 7.69 -6.27 -3.14
C SER A 43 8.49 -7.56 -2.98
N ALA A 44 8.34 -8.52 -3.90
CA ALA A 44 9.17 -9.72 -3.90
C ALA A 44 10.61 -9.42 -4.31
N ILE A 45 10.85 -8.47 -5.22
CA ILE A 45 12.21 -8.00 -5.57
C ILE A 45 12.91 -7.43 -4.32
N PHE A 46 12.15 -6.87 -3.38
CA PHE A 46 12.68 -6.35 -2.12
C PHE A 46 13.38 -7.42 -1.24
N LEU A 47 13.07 -8.71 -1.43
CA LEU A 47 13.74 -9.81 -0.74
C LEU A 47 15.24 -9.90 -1.05
N PHE A 48 15.68 -9.36 -2.18
CA PHE A 48 17.10 -9.29 -2.55
C PHE A 48 17.88 -8.17 -1.83
N LYS A 49 17.27 -7.52 -0.83
CA LYS A 49 17.86 -6.46 0.00
C LYS A 49 18.52 -5.37 -0.85
N PRO A 50 17.73 -4.67 -1.68
CA PRO A 50 18.26 -3.62 -2.55
C PRO A 50 19.02 -2.56 -1.74
N GLN A 51 20.02 -1.95 -2.39
CA GLN A 51 20.68 -0.75 -1.84
C GLN A 51 19.65 0.36 -1.59
N PRO A 52 19.90 1.29 -0.65
CA PRO A 52 18.91 2.29 -0.23
C PRO A 52 18.25 3.06 -1.40
N ILE A 53 19.04 3.52 -2.38
CA ILE A 53 18.56 4.25 -3.56
C ILE A 53 17.59 3.41 -4.39
N LEU A 54 17.94 2.16 -4.67
CA LEU A 54 17.07 1.24 -5.40
C LEU A 54 15.82 0.91 -4.57
N GLY A 55 15.95 0.81 -3.25
CA GLY A 55 14.83 0.64 -2.32
C GLY A 55 13.84 1.81 -2.39
N ILE A 56 14.31 3.06 -2.40
CA ILE A 56 13.46 4.26 -2.58
C ILE A 56 12.66 4.15 -3.88
N PHE A 57 13.34 3.83 -4.98
CA PHE A 57 12.70 3.68 -6.28
C PHE A 57 11.63 2.58 -6.28
N LEU A 58 11.97 1.40 -5.76
CA LEU A 58 11.04 0.26 -5.70
C LEU A 58 9.82 0.55 -4.80
N ILE A 59 10.00 1.12 -3.61
CA ILE A 59 8.86 1.47 -2.73
C ILE A 59 7.96 2.50 -3.41
N THR A 60 8.55 3.46 -4.10
CA THR A 60 7.77 4.46 -4.85
C THR A 60 6.90 3.78 -5.91
N LEU A 61 7.45 2.83 -6.68
CA LEU A 61 6.67 2.06 -7.66
C LEU A 61 5.59 1.18 -7.02
N ILE A 62 5.87 0.57 -5.87
CA ILE A 62 4.89 -0.22 -5.10
C ILE A 62 3.72 0.69 -4.70
N LEU A 63 4.00 1.81 -4.05
CA LEU A 63 2.99 2.77 -3.60
C LEU A 63 2.19 3.38 -4.75
N LEU A 64 2.83 3.61 -5.91
CA LEU A 64 2.12 4.03 -7.12
C LEU A 64 1.19 2.94 -7.62
N SER A 65 1.62 1.67 -7.61
CA SER A 65 0.79 0.54 -8.04
C SER A 65 -0.46 0.39 -7.17
N ASP A 66 -0.33 0.49 -5.84
CA ASP A 66 -1.47 0.47 -4.89
C ASP A 66 -2.37 1.71 -4.95
N TRP A 67 -1.89 2.79 -5.55
CA TRP A 67 -2.74 3.93 -5.84
C TRP A 67 -3.50 3.71 -7.15
N MET A 68 -2.83 3.11 -8.15
CA MET A 68 -3.38 2.84 -9.47
C MET A 68 -4.49 1.79 -9.46
N ASP A 69 -4.42 0.75 -8.63
CA ASP A 69 -5.46 -0.27 -8.54
C ASP A 69 -6.81 0.34 -8.09
N GLY A 70 -6.79 1.15 -7.03
CA GLY A 70 -7.96 1.82 -6.50
C GLY A 70 -8.47 2.90 -7.44
N ALA A 71 -7.57 3.63 -8.10
CA ALA A 71 -7.94 4.64 -9.09
C ALA A 71 -8.57 4.00 -10.34
N ALA A 72 -8.02 2.89 -10.84
CA ALA A 72 -8.60 2.11 -11.91
C ALA A 72 -9.98 1.54 -11.51
N ALA A 73 -10.11 0.98 -10.31
CA ALA A 73 -11.37 0.45 -9.81
C ALA A 73 -12.47 1.52 -9.75
N ARG A 74 -12.15 2.73 -9.28
CA ARG A 74 -13.09 3.86 -9.28
C ARG A 74 -13.43 4.31 -10.70
N LYS A 75 -12.43 4.49 -11.56
CA LYS A 75 -12.63 5.00 -12.92
C LYS A 75 -13.51 4.08 -13.77
N TYR A 76 -13.36 2.76 -13.61
CA TYR A 76 -14.10 1.76 -14.39
C TYR A 76 -15.32 1.20 -13.64
N ASN A 77 -15.72 1.79 -12.50
CA ASN A 77 -16.84 1.32 -11.66
C ASN A 77 -16.72 -0.16 -11.24
N LEU A 78 -15.50 -0.62 -10.97
CA LEU A 78 -15.19 -1.98 -10.53
C LEU A 78 -15.01 -2.09 -9.00
N THR A 79 -15.44 -1.08 -8.25
CA THR A 79 -15.32 -1.08 -6.79
C THR A 79 -16.26 -2.12 -6.16
N SER A 80 -15.71 -3.04 -5.37
CA SER A 80 -16.47 -4.07 -4.65
C SER A 80 -15.92 -4.28 -3.23
N ARG A 81 -16.73 -4.87 -2.34
CA ARG A 81 -16.26 -5.24 -0.99
C ARG A 81 -15.20 -6.34 -1.04
N GLU A 82 -15.37 -7.30 -1.94
CA GLU A 82 -14.40 -8.37 -2.17
C GLU A 82 -13.06 -7.80 -2.66
N GLY A 83 -13.10 -6.87 -3.62
CA GLY A 83 -11.91 -6.17 -4.10
C GLY A 83 -11.22 -5.37 -3.00
N TRP A 84 -11.98 -4.71 -2.14
CA TRP A 84 -11.43 -4.02 -0.96
C TRP A 84 -10.80 -4.99 0.06
N MET A 85 -11.41 -6.15 0.29
CA MET A 85 -10.81 -7.17 1.17
C MET A 85 -9.52 -7.74 0.58
N LEU A 86 -9.52 -7.96 -0.74
CA LEU A 86 -8.35 -8.43 -1.46
C LEU A 86 -7.22 -7.41 -1.40
N ASP A 87 -7.50 -6.12 -1.62
CA ASP A 87 -6.57 -5.00 -1.46
C ASP A 87 -5.89 -5.02 -0.07
N VAL A 88 -6.68 -5.16 1.01
CA VAL A 88 -6.14 -5.27 2.38
C VAL A 88 -5.24 -6.50 2.56
N VAL A 89 -5.56 -7.64 1.94
CA VAL A 89 -4.73 -8.85 2.02
C VAL A 89 -3.43 -8.66 1.23
N ILE A 90 -3.51 -8.12 0.02
CA ILE A 90 -2.34 -7.87 -0.83
C ILE A 90 -1.38 -6.87 -0.18
N ASP A 91 -1.90 -5.80 0.42
CA ASP A 91 -1.11 -4.85 1.20
C ASP A 91 -0.31 -5.52 2.32
N ARG A 92 -0.89 -6.48 3.03
CA ARG A 92 -0.19 -7.23 4.08
C ARG A 92 0.84 -8.20 3.52
N ILE A 93 0.57 -8.86 2.40
CA ILE A 93 1.55 -9.72 1.73
C ILE A 93 2.75 -8.87 1.27
N SER A 94 2.47 -7.76 0.60
CA SER A 94 3.45 -6.79 0.10
C SER A 94 4.33 -6.24 1.24
N GLU A 95 3.74 -5.79 2.34
CA GLU A 95 4.48 -5.36 3.54
C GLU A 95 5.30 -6.49 4.17
N GLY A 96 4.74 -7.68 4.27
CA GLY A 96 5.43 -8.86 4.81
C GLY A 96 6.69 -9.19 4.02
N LEU A 97 6.60 -9.25 2.69
CA LEU A 97 7.74 -9.50 1.81
C LEU A 97 8.85 -8.45 2.01
N MET A 98 8.48 -7.17 2.08
CA MET A 98 9.43 -6.08 2.28
C MET A 98 10.16 -6.17 3.62
N PHE A 99 9.43 -6.32 4.73
CA PHE A 99 10.03 -6.22 6.06
C PHE A 99 10.69 -7.52 6.54
N VAL A 100 10.28 -8.68 6.03
CA VAL A 100 11.00 -9.93 6.24
C VAL A 100 12.43 -9.85 5.69
N ALA A 101 12.64 -9.17 4.56
CA ALA A 101 13.96 -9.02 3.95
C ALA A 101 15.01 -8.38 4.88
N TYR A 102 14.57 -7.51 5.81
CA TYR A 102 15.43 -6.75 6.71
C TYR A 102 15.40 -7.25 8.17
N LEU A 103 14.76 -8.39 8.44
CA LEU A 103 14.82 -9.04 9.75
C LEU A 103 16.28 -9.27 10.18
N GLY A 104 16.55 -9.03 11.47
CA GLY A 104 17.89 -9.10 12.05
C GLY A 104 18.61 -7.75 12.14
N THR A 105 18.09 -6.70 11.51
CA THR A 105 18.53 -5.32 11.76
C THR A 105 17.63 -4.63 12.77
N PHE A 106 18.14 -3.65 13.54
CA PHE A 106 17.31 -2.90 14.49
C PHE A 106 16.10 -2.25 13.80
N VAL A 107 16.35 -1.58 12.67
CA VAL A 107 15.30 -0.89 11.90
C VAL A 107 14.33 -1.89 11.27
N GLY A 108 14.83 -2.97 10.67
CA GLY A 108 13.97 -4.02 10.10
C GLY A 108 13.08 -4.67 11.15
N ASN A 109 13.59 -4.95 12.35
CA ASN A 109 12.80 -5.49 13.45
C ASN A 109 11.72 -4.51 13.93
N LEU A 110 12.02 -3.20 13.97
CA LEU A 110 11.03 -2.16 14.28
C LEU A 110 9.90 -2.14 13.25
N PHE A 111 10.22 -2.06 11.96
CA PHE A 111 9.21 -2.02 10.90
C PHE A 111 8.44 -3.33 10.77
N PHE A 112 9.09 -4.48 10.99
CA PHE A 112 8.41 -5.77 11.06
C PHE A 112 7.41 -5.84 12.22
N SER A 113 7.77 -5.28 13.38
CA SER A 113 6.85 -5.19 14.52
C SER A 113 5.65 -4.30 14.19
N LEU A 114 5.87 -3.15 13.56
CA LEU A 114 4.78 -2.29 13.06
C LEU A 114 3.91 -2.99 12.02
N TYR A 115 4.49 -3.82 11.15
CA TYR A 115 3.76 -4.67 10.23
C TYR A 115 2.85 -5.67 10.97
N LEU A 116 3.33 -6.35 12.02
CA LEU A 116 2.48 -7.23 12.83
C LEU A 116 1.31 -6.48 13.47
N PHE A 117 1.55 -5.26 13.98
CA PHE A 117 0.47 -4.39 14.43
C PHE A 117 -0.52 -4.05 13.31
N ASN A 118 -0.03 -3.80 12.09
CA ASN A 118 -0.86 -3.55 10.91
C ASN A 118 -1.71 -4.76 10.51
N ILE A 119 -1.25 -6.00 10.68
CA ILE A 119 -2.07 -7.22 10.49
C ILE A 119 -3.24 -7.23 11.47
N ILE A 120 -2.95 -7.00 12.76
CA ILE A 120 -3.96 -6.95 13.81
C ILE A 120 -4.96 -5.82 13.52
N GLY A 121 -4.44 -4.64 13.13
CA GLY A 121 -5.22 -3.50 12.69
C GLY A 121 -6.11 -3.80 11.49
N SER A 122 -5.62 -4.55 10.50
CA SER A 122 -6.43 -5.00 9.34
C SER A 122 -7.63 -5.83 9.79
N TYR A 123 -7.43 -6.77 10.71
CA TYR A 123 -8.51 -7.59 11.24
C TYR A 123 -9.58 -6.74 11.94
N TYR A 124 -9.16 -5.82 12.81
CA TYR A 124 -10.09 -4.88 13.46
C TYR A 124 -10.78 -3.96 12.46
N SER A 125 -10.08 -3.53 11.40
CA SER A 125 -10.62 -2.66 10.35
C SER A 125 -11.75 -3.36 9.58
N ILE A 126 -11.54 -4.62 9.20
CA ILE A 126 -12.56 -5.45 8.53
C ILE A 126 -13.77 -5.67 9.44
N LYS A 127 -13.56 -5.99 10.72
CA LYS A 127 -14.66 -6.26 11.66
C LYS A 127 -15.46 -5.02 12.04
N SER A 128 -14.79 -3.89 12.23
CA SER A 128 -15.42 -2.64 12.72
C SER A 128 -15.89 -1.71 11.60
N GLY A 129 -15.45 -1.94 10.36
CA GLY A 129 -15.73 -1.05 9.23
C GLY A 129 -15.03 0.31 9.35
N LYS A 130 -13.98 0.43 10.18
CA LYS A 130 -13.18 1.64 10.37
C LYS A 130 -11.75 1.42 9.91
N HIS A 131 -11.21 2.36 9.14
CA HIS A 131 -9.84 2.26 8.64
C HIS A 131 -8.80 2.57 9.76
N ILE A 132 -8.15 1.53 10.29
CA ILE A 132 -7.14 1.61 11.36
C ILE A 132 -5.83 0.98 10.86
N LEU A 133 -5.26 1.54 9.79
CA LEU A 133 -4.01 1.06 9.21
C LEU A 133 -2.98 2.19 9.20
N ILE A 134 -1.74 1.85 9.57
CA ILE A 134 -0.60 2.76 9.56
C ILE A 134 0.05 2.67 8.17
N ALA A 135 0.42 3.82 7.61
CA ALA A 135 1.11 3.92 6.32
C ALA A 135 2.60 3.53 6.44
N ILE A 136 2.91 2.32 6.91
CA ILE A 136 4.27 1.91 7.28
C ILE A 136 5.26 1.95 6.10
N ARG A 137 4.79 1.68 4.87
CA ARG A 137 5.60 1.77 3.65
C ARG A 137 6.06 3.21 3.36
N PHE A 138 5.19 4.20 3.59
CA PHE A 138 5.58 5.61 3.49
C PHE A 138 6.60 6.00 4.58
N CYS A 139 6.41 5.54 5.82
CA CYS A 139 7.39 5.77 6.88
C CYS A 139 8.75 5.15 6.54
N TYR A 140 8.77 3.95 5.98
CA TYR A 140 10.01 3.28 5.56
C TYR A 140 10.68 3.98 4.38
N LEU A 141 9.90 4.49 3.41
CA LEU A 141 10.40 5.33 2.33
C LEU A 141 11.13 6.57 2.86
N LEU A 142 10.52 7.28 3.82
CA LEU A 142 11.15 8.45 4.45
C LEU A 142 12.45 8.07 5.17
N TYR A 143 12.47 6.95 5.88
CA TYR A 143 13.69 6.42 6.49
C TYR A 143 14.78 6.18 5.44
N LEU A 144 14.47 5.50 4.32
CA LEU A 144 15.44 5.26 3.25
C LEU A 144 15.98 6.55 2.64
N ILE A 145 15.12 7.56 2.46
CA ILE A 145 15.54 8.88 1.96
C ILE A 145 16.53 9.53 2.93
N VAL A 146 16.22 9.55 4.23
CA VAL A 146 17.10 10.16 5.25
C VAL A 146 18.48 9.52 5.23
N ILE A 147 18.56 8.18 5.29
CA ILE A 147 19.86 7.49 5.33
C ILE A 147 20.66 7.59 4.02
N THR A 148 20.02 7.94 2.91
CA THR A 148 20.68 8.10 1.62
C THR A 148 21.29 9.50 1.47
N VAL A 149 20.70 10.49 2.15
CA VAL A 149 21.12 11.90 2.09
C VAL A 149 22.13 12.25 3.19
N THR A 150 22.14 11.51 4.31
CA THR A 150 23.10 11.64 5.41
C THR A 150 24.31 10.74 5.22
#